data_AF-A0A1E4ET27-F1
#
_entry.id   AF-A0A1E4ET27-F1
#
_cell.length_a   1.000
_cell.length_b   1.000
_cell.length_c   1.000
_cell.angle_alpha   90.00
_cell.angle_beta   90.00
_cell.angle_gamma   90.00
#
_symmetry.space_group_name_H-M   'P 1'
#
loop_
_entity.id
_entity.type
_entity.pdbx_description
1 polymer ?
#
loop_
_entity_poly.entity_id
_entity_poly.type
_entity_poly.pdbx_seq_one_letter_code
_entity_poly.pdbx_strand_id
1 'polypeptide(L)'
;MTRLMLEYKIEVAELEQQAAPGEVEDVPLDHQRTQPYPIWQSHLLHCLATANDCVSYQSTTRHWTEADGKQKTTRLHLLGRRSDLDNTRRLFTYCLQEIERLSQRWKPGRGKRLRGDFRVGVAEAIAGMVQEEAEAVRAEAERRAQQDEQTSRALALLDRSLEEVEAAARQIGVREVRSRKQPNLSVEAYQAGFRAGQSVVLP
;
A
#
# COMPACT_ATOMS: atom_id res chain seq x y z
N MET A 1 -9.14 -9.48 -5.95
CA MET A 1 -7.88 -10.23 -6.16
C MET A 1 -7.03 -10.33 -4.91
N THR A 2 -7.06 -9.35 -4.00
CA THR A 2 -6.42 -9.45 -2.68
C THR A 2 -6.70 -10.80 -2.02
N ARG A 3 -7.96 -11.25 -2.10
CA ARG A 3 -8.34 -12.60 -1.67
C ARG A 3 -7.56 -13.73 -2.33
N LEU A 4 -7.57 -13.81 -3.67
CA LEU A 4 -6.86 -14.84 -4.43
C LEU A 4 -5.35 -14.81 -4.18
N MET A 5 -4.77 -13.64 -3.94
CA MET A 5 -3.33 -13.50 -3.68
C MET A 5 -2.96 -14.02 -2.30
N LEU A 6 -3.78 -13.73 -1.28
CA LEU A 6 -3.54 -14.23 0.06
C LEU A 6 -3.81 -15.74 0.16
N GLU A 7 -4.86 -16.24 -0.51
CA GLU A 7 -5.12 -17.67 -0.65
C GLU A 7 -3.94 -18.38 -1.34
N TYR A 8 -3.44 -17.85 -2.46
CA TYR A 8 -2.26 -18.38 -3.15
C TYR A 8 -1.00 -18.36 -2.27
N LYS A 9 -0.78 -17.30 -1.49
CA LYS A 9 0.34 -17.24 -0.54
C LYS A 9 0.27 -18.34 0.51
N ILE A 10 -0.91 -18.61 1.04
CA ILE A 10 -1.12 -19.69 2.01
C ILE A 10 -0.83 -21.04 1.35
N GLU A 11 -1.37 -21.29 0.16
CA GLU A 11 -1.13 -22.53 -0.59
C GLU A 11 0.37 -22.73 -0.93
N VAL A 12 1.05 -21.67 -1.36
CA VAL A 12 2.50 -21.74 -1.63
C VAL A 12 3.28 -21.99 -0.34
N ALA A 13 2.93 -21.35 0.77
CA ALA A 13 3.58 -21.60 2.06
C ALA A 13 3.32 -23.03 2.60
N GLU A 14 2.16 -23.61 2.30
CA GLU A 14 1.86 -25.02 2.59
C GLU A 14 2.75 -25.98 1.78
N LEU A 15 3.07 -25.63 0.53
CA LEU A 15 3.92 -26.42 -0.37
C LEU A 15 5.42 -26.21 -0.11
N GLU A 16 5.84 -24.99 0.20
CA GLU A 16 7.24 -24.57 0.35
C GLU A 16 7.78 -24.71 1.78
N GLN A 17 7.34 -25.73 2.53
CA GLN A 17 7.76 -26.00 3.93
C GLN A 17 9.29 -26.09 4.16
N GLN A 18 10.11 -26.06 3.10
CA GLN A 18 11.57 -26.15 3.13
C GLN A 18 12.30 -25.04 2.34
N ALA A 19 11.60 -24.09 1.71
CA ALA A 19 12.27 -23.02 0.97
C ALA A 19 12.92 -22.02 1.94
N ALA A 20 14.17 -21.64 1.67
CA ALA A 20 14.84 -20.59 2.41
C ALA A 20 14.06 -19.27 2.28
N PRO A 21 13.93 -18.48 3.37
CA PRO A 21 13.22 -17.21 3.31
C PRO A 21 13.83 -16.32 2.22
N GLY A 22 12.98 -15.81 1.32
CA GLY A 22 13.41 -14.92 0.24
C GLY A 22 14.05 -13.64 0.80
N GLU A 23 15.00 -13.07 0.06
CA GLU A 23 15.68 -11.84 0.44
C GLU A 23 14.70 -10.65 0.48
N VAL A 24 14.82 -9.81 1.50
CA VAL A 24 14.04 -8.57 1.63
C VAL A 24 14.72 -7.48 0.82
N GLU A 25 14.04 -6.96 -0.19
CA GLU A 25 14.54 -5.91 -1.09
C GLU A 25 13.94 -4.54 -0.74
N ASP A 26 14.74 -3.47 -0.81
CA ASP A 26 14.27 -2.07 -0.87
C ASP A 26 14.18 -1.63 -2.34
N VAL A 27 12.95 -1.42 -2.83
CA VAL A 27 12.70 -1.01 -4.20
C VAL A 27 12.09 0.39 -4.26
N PRO A 28 12.73 1.33 -4.99
CA PRO A 28 12.13 2.63 -5.25
C PRO A 28 10.93 2.48 -6.20
N LEU A 29 9.78 3.03 -5.81
CA LEU A 29 8.53 2.85 -6.54
C LEU A 29 8.42 3.75 -7.78
N ASP A 30 8.94 4.97 -7.67
CA ASP A 30 8.75 6.04 -8.65
C ASP A 30 10.03 6.90 -8.73
N HIS A 31 10.06 7.77 -9.74
CA HIS A 31 11.12 8.72 -9.96
C HIS A 31 11.22 9.72 -8.79
N GLN A 32 12.41 10.32 -8.65
CA GLN A 32 12.61 11.38 -7.67
C GLN A 32 11.73 12.58 -8.02
N ARG A 33 10.99 13.10 -7.03
CA ARG A 33 10.13 14.27 -7.19
C ARG A 33 10.63 15.42 -6.33
N THR A 34 10.58 16.64 -6.85
CA THR A 34 10.90 17.85 -6.08
C THR A 34 9.79 18.23 -5.09
N GLN A 35 8.55 17.87 -5.41
CA GLN A 35 7.39 18.06 -4.54
C GLN A 35 7.07 16.79 -3.74
N PRO A 36 6.57 16.92 -2.49
CA PRO A 36 6.08 15.78 -1.72
C PRO A 36 4.95 15.05 -2.46
N TYR A 37 4.83 13.75 -2.22
CA TYR A 37 3.70 12.99 -2.73
C TYR A 37 2.40 13.50 -2.07
N PRO A 38 1.30 13.58 -2.83
CA PRO A 38 -0.03 13.79 -2.25
C PRO A 38 -0.32 12.74 -1.19
N ILE A 39 -0.93 13.16 -0.08
CA ILE A 39 -1.20 12.30 1.08
C ILE A 39 -1.99 11.04 0.67
N TRP A 40 -2.94 11.17 -0.25
CA TRP A 40 -3.74 10.03 -0.73
C TRP A 40 -2.88 8.95 -1.44
N GLN A 41 -1.78 9.33 -2.11
CA GLN A 41 -0.87 8.37 -2.75
C GLN A 41 -0.08 7.59 -1.70
N SER A 42 0.45 8.30 -0.69
CA SER A 42 1.16 7.66 0.42
C SER A 42 0.23 6.76 1.25
N HIS A 43 -1.01 7.18 1.49
CA HIS A 43 -2.01 6.39 2.20
C HIS A 43 -2.37 5.12 1.44
N LEU A 44 -2.72 5.25 0.15
CA LEU A 44 -3.03 4.12 -0.70
C LEU A 44 -1.88 3.12 -0.77
N LEU A 45 -0.65 3.60 -0.98
CA LEU A 45 0.53 2.73 -1.02
C LEU A 45 0.72 1.98 0.30
N HIS A 46 0.55 2.66 1.43
CA HIS A 46 0.68 2.06 2.74
C HIS A 46 -0.33 0.93 2.95
N CYS A 47 -1.61 1.17 2.66
CA CYS A 47 -2.65 0.14 2.80
C CYS A 47 -2.41 -1.06 1.89
N LEU A 48 -2.01 -0.81 0.63
CA LEU A 48 -1.68 -1.89 -0.31
C LEU A 48 -0.44 -2.67 0.11
N ALA A 49 0.59 -1.99 0.62
CA ALA A 49 1.81 -2.63 1.11
C ALA A 49 1.49 -3.53 2.31
N THR A 50 0.76 -3.02 3.30
CA THR A 50 0.36 -3.80 4.48
C THR A 50 -0.47 -5.02 4.10
N ALA A 51 -1.39 -4.90 3.15
CA ALA A 51 -2.17 -6.04 2.67
C ALA A 51 -1.35 -7.11 1.91
N ASN A 52 -0.13 -6.77 1.49
CA ASN A 52 0.78 -7.66 0.78
C ASN A 52 2.07 -7.95 1.58
N ASP A 53 2.03 -7.83 2.91
CA ASP A 53 3.16 -8.11 3.81
C ASP A 53 4.44 -7.29 3.47
N CYS A 54 4.23 -6.07 2.97
CA CYS A 54 5.28 -5.11 2.63
C CYS A 54 5.23 -3.89 3.55
N VAL A 55 6.37 -3.19 3.67
CA VAL A 55 6.46 -1.90 4.34
C VAL A 55 6.72 -0.80 3.31
N SER A 56 5.81 0.17 3.23
CA SER A 56 6.02 1.38 2.42
C SER A 56 6.60 2.51 3.26
N TYR A 57 7.50 3.30 2.70
CA TYR A 57 7.96 4.54 3.33
C TYR A 57 8.30 5.62 2.31
N GLN A 58 8.49 6.84 2.81
CA GLN A 58 8.89 7.98 1.99
C GLN A 58 10.26 8.48 2.44
N SER A 59 11.25 8.43 1.55
CA SER A 59 12.55 9.05 1.77
C SER A 59 12.54 10.50 1.28
N THR A 60 13.28 11.37 1.97
CA THR A 60 13.45 12.76 1.57
C THR A 60 14.93 13.12 1.66
N THR A 61 15.55 13.30 0.51
CA THR A 61 16.94 13.75 0.42
C THR A 61 16.95 15.27 0.25
N ARG A 62 17.87 15.94 0.93
CA ARG A 62 18.10 17.37 0.78
C ARG A 62 19.53 17.53 0.32
N HIS A 63 19.74 18.21 -0.80
CA HIS A 63 21.06 18.54 -1.28
C HIS A 63 21.14 20.05 -1.47
N TRP A 64 22.32 20.61 -1.23
CA TRP A 64 22.57 22.03 -1.48
C TRP A 64 23.56 22.13 -2.64
N THR A 65 23.26 23.00 -3.60
CA THR A 65 24.18 23.37 -4.69
C THR A 65 24.37 24.88 -4.70
N GLU A 66 25.55 25.33 -5.15
CA GLU A 66 25.84 26.77 -5.29
C GLU A 66 24.91 27.43 -6.32
N ALA A 67 24.53 26.70 -7.38
CA ALA A 67 23.70 27.22 -8.46
C ALA A 67 22.20 27.28 -8.13
N ASP A 68 21.65 26.23 -7.50
CA ASP A 68 20.21 26.08 -7.32
C ASP A 68 19.76 26.17 -5.84
N GLY A 69 20.72 26.39 -4.93
CA GLY A 69 20.48 26.44 -3.50
C GLY A 69 20.02 25.09 -2.93
N LYS A 70 19.09 25.13 -1.96
CA LYS A 70 18.61 23.94 -1.27
C LYS A 70 17.55 23.21 -2.08
N GLN A 71 17.94 22.13 -2.72
CA GLN A 71 17.03 21.21 -3.38
C GLN A 71 16.53 20.11 -2.42
N LYS A 72 15.28 19.73 -2.60
CA LYS A 72 14.63 18.65 -1.84
C LYS A 72 14.05 17.66 -2.84
N THR A 73 14.45 16.40 -2.72
CA THR A 73 13.88 15.30 -3.50
C THR A 73 13.18 14.32 -2.57
N THR A 74 12.01 13.87 -2.99
CA THR A 74 11.17 12.93 -2.24
C THR A 74 10.92 11.71 -3.12
N ARG A 75 10.95 10.51 -2.52
CA ARG A 75 10.72 9.25 -3.22
C ARG A 75 9.93 8.29 -2.33
N LEU A 76 9.03 7.52 -2.94
CA LEU A 76 8.33 6.41 -2.27
C LEU A 76 9.14 5.13 -2.46
N HIS A 77 9.22 4.35 -1.40
CA HIS A 77 9.93 3.08 -1.32
C HIS A 77 8.97 1.99 -0.85
N LEU A 78 9.22 0.77 -1.31
CA LEU A 78 8.63 -0.45 -0.79
C LEU A 78 9.74 -1.37 -0.33
N LEU A 79 9.53 -1.97 0.83
CA LEU A 79 10.37 -2.99 1.40
C LEU A 79 9.56 -4.28 1.53
N GLY A 80 10.08 -5.40 1.05
CA GLY A 80 9.36 -6.67 1.06
C GLY A 80 10.08 -7.74 0.24
N ARG A 81 9.42 -8.89 0.04
CA ARG A 81 9.91 -9.94 -0.86
C ARG A 81 9.55 -9.62 -2.30
N ARG A 82 10.35 -10.15 -3.24
CA ARG A 82 10.23 -9.79 -4.66
C ARG A 82 8.81 -9.94 -5.24
N SER A 83 8.16 -11.07 -4.98
CA SER A 83 6.79 -11.35 -5.42
C SER A 83 5.80 -10.33 -4.88
N ASP A 84 5.90 -10.00 -3.59
CA ASP A 84 5.02 -9.06 -2.90
C ASP A 84 5.22 -7.63 -3.39
N LEU A 85 6.46 -7.26 -3.67
CA LEU A 85 6.82 -5.97 -4.25
C LEU A 85 6.21 -5.81 -5.64
N ASP A 86 6.38 -6.78 -6.53
CA ASP A 86 5.85 -6.72 -7.90
C ASP A 86 4.31 -6.66 -7.90
N ASN A 87 3.68 -7.41 -7.00
CA ASN A 87 2.23 -7.39 -6.77
C ASN A 87 1.73 -6.02 -6.28
N THR A 88 2.35 -5.50 -5.22
CA THR A 88 2.00 -4.19 -4.65
C THR A 88 2.18 -3.08 -5.68
N ARG A 89 3.26 -3.13 -6.48
CA ARG A 89 3.53 -2.18 -7.58
C ARG A 89 2.44 -2.19 -8.63
N ARG A 90 2.03 -3.37 -9.08
CA ARG A 90 0.98 -3.55 -10.08
C ARG A 90 -0.36 -3.01 -9.59
N LEU A 91 -0.77 -3.39 -8.37
CA LEU A 91 -1.99 -2.92 -7.74
C LEU A 91 -1.98 -1.41 -7.54
N PHE A 92 -0.87 -0.86 -7.04
CA PHE A 92 -0.73 0.57 -6.83
C PHE A 92 -0.85 1.35 -8.14
N THR A 93 -0.16 0.91 -9.19
CA THR A 93 -0.21 1.56 -10.51
C THR A 93 -1.62 1.55 -11.09
N TYR A 94 -2.32 0.42 -11.00
CA TYR A 94 -3.71 0.32 -11.42
C TYR A 94 -4.61 1.28 -10.63
N CYS A 95 -4.51 1.28 -9.30
CA CYS A 95 -5.33 2.15 -8.45
C CYS A 95 -5.06 3.64 -8.73
N LEU A 96 -3.81 4.02 -9.02
CA LEU A 96 -3.49 5.40 -9.42
C LEU A 96 -4.23 5.80 -10.71
N GLN A 97 -4.23 4.93 -11.71
CA GLN A 97 -4.92 5.16 -12.99
C GLN A 97 -6.43 5.27 -12.79
N GLU A 98 -7.02 4.38 -11.97
CA GLU A 98 -8.45 4.39 -11.68
C GLU A 98 -8.88 5.62 -10.86
N ILE A 99 -8.12 6.00 -9.84
CA ILE A 99 -8.37 7.23 -9.07
C ILE A 99 -8.34 8.45 -9.99
N GLU A 100 -7.38 8.51 -10.93
CA GLU A 100 -7.29 9.62 -11.87
C GLU A 100 -8.49 9.62 -12.84
N ARG A 101 -8.86 8.46 -13.38
CA ARG A 101 -10.05 8.28 -14.23
C ARG A 101 -11.33 8.74 -13.53
N LEU A 102 -11.53 8.33 -12.27
CA LEU A 102 -12.68 8.73 -11.46
C LEU A 102 -12.67 10.24 -11.16
N SER A 103 -11.50 10.80 -10.83
CA SER A 103 -11.35 12.23 -10.56
C SER A 103 -11.69 13.09 -11.78
N GLN A 104 -11.29 12.64 -12.97
CA GLN A 104 -11.61 13.31 -14.23
C GLN A 104 -13.10 13.24 -14.57
N ARG A 105 -13.76 12.11 -14.30
CA ARG A 105 -15.20 11.92 -14.55
C ARG A 105 -16.10 12.68 -13.59
N TRP A 106 -15.72 12.82 -12.32
CA TRP A 106 -16.59 13.37 -11.29
C TRP A 106 -17.11 14.77 -11.65
N LYS A 107 -16.23 15.77 -11.86
CA LYS A 107 -16.59 17.12 -12.34
C LYS A 107 -15.38 17.81 -13.02
N PRO A 108 -15.33 17.90 -14.36
CA PRO A 108 -14.32 18.71 -15.04
C PRO A 108 -14.48 20.19 -14.62
N GLY A 109 -13.38 20.89 -14.34
CA GLY A 109 -13.39 22.30 -13.92
C GLY A 109 -13.38 22.61 -12.42
N ARG A 110 -13.46 21.61 -11.53
CA ARG A 110 -13.28 21.85 -10.08
C ARG A 110 -11.82 22.15 -9.72
N GLY A 111 -11.62 23.02 -8.74
CA GLY A 111 -10.30 23.45 -8.27
C GLY A 111 -9.43 22.29 -7.76
N LYS A 112 -8.10 22.47 -7.83
CA LYS A 112 -7.09 21.45 -7.46
C LYS A 112 -7.31 20.85 -6.07
N ARG A 113 -7.76 21.66 -5.11
CA ARG A 113 -8.07 21.23 -3.73
C ARG A 113 -9.21 20.22 -3.68
N LEU A 114 -10.37 20.54 -4.26
CA LEU A 114 -11.54 19.63 -4.26
C LEU A 114 -11.23 18.31 -4.96
N ARG A 115 -10.41 18.33 -6.02
CA ARG A 115 -9.92 17.09 -6.64
C ARG A 115 -9.01 16.30 -5.71
N GLY A 116 -8.17 16.97 -4.93
CA GLY A 116 -7.37 16.34 -3.87
C GLY A 116 -8.25 15.63 -2.85
N ASP A 117 -9.25 16.32 -2.32
CA ASP A 117 -10.19 15.79 -1.32
C ASP A 117 -11.00 14.60 -1.88
N PHE A 118 -11.43 14.68 -3.14
CA PHE A 118 -12.06 13.56 -3.84
C PHE A 118 -11.13 12.34 -3.93
N ARG A 119 -9.88 12.53 -4.37
CA ARG A 119 -8.90 11.43 -4.48
C ARG A 119 -8.58 10.81 -3.11
N VAL A 120 -8.59 11.60 -2.04
CA VAL A 120 -8.47 11.08 -0.67
C VAL A 120 -9.65 10.14 -0.36
N GLY A 121 -10.88 10.56 -0.65
CA GLY A 121 -12.05 9.70 -0.45
C GLY A 121 -12.00 8.40 -1.25
N VAL A 122 -11.60 8.45 -2.53
CA VAL A 122 -11.44 7.24 -3.37
C VAL A 122 -10.38 6.31 -2.78
N ALA A 123 -9.22 6.86 -2.39
CA ALA A 123 -8.13 6.08 -1.81
C ALA A 123 -8.53 5.42 -0.48
N GLU A 124 -9.32 6.10 0.35
CA GLU A 124 -9.87 5.54 1.59
C GLU A 124 -10.80 4.35 1.31
N ALA A 125 -11.74 4.49 0.36
CA ALA A 125 -12.65 3.41 0.01
C ALA A 125 -11.90 2.18 -0.53
N ILE A 126 -10.89 2.38 -1.39
CA ILE A 126 -10.05 1.29 -1.89
C ILE A 126 -9.28 0.63 -0.73
N ALA A 127 -8.68 1.44 0.16
CA ALA A 127 -7.96 0.93 1.32
C ALA A 127 -8.85 0.07 2.21
N GLY A 128 -10.06 0.55 2.52
CA GLY A 128 -11.04 -0.19 3.32
C GLY A 128 -11.41 -1.52 2.68
N MET A 129 -11.73 -1.54 1.38
CA MET A 129 -12.06 -2.80 0.68
C MET A 129 -10.90 -3.80 0.69
N VAL A 130 -9.66 -3.34 0.48
CA VAL A 130 -8.47 -4.21 0.50
C VAL A 130 -8.23 -4.78 1.91
N GLN A 131 -8.37 -3.96 2.95
CA GLN A 131 -8.21 -4.38 4.33
C GLN A 131 -9.29 -5.38 4.74
N GLU A 132 -10.56 -5.08 4.43
CA GLU A 132 -11.69 -5.99 4.70
C GLU A 132 -11.50 -7.34 4.00
N GLU A 133 -11.06 -7.35 2.72
CA GLU A 133 -10.76 -8.59 2.01
C GLU A 133 -9.59 -9.36 2.65
N ALA A 134 -8.50 -8.68 2.99
CA ALA A 134 -7.32 -9.31 3.59
C ALA A 134 -7.65 -9.91 4.97
N GLU A 135 -8.38 -9.18 5.81
CA GLU A 135 -8.84 -9.65 7.12
C GLU A 135 -9.81 -10.83 6.98
N ALA A 136 -10.73 -10.79 6.03
CA ALA A 136 -11.68 -11.88 5.80
C ALA A 136 -10.96 -13.18 5.42
N VAL A 137 -9.92 -13.11 4.58
CA VAL A 137 -9.15 -14.30 4.21
C VAL A 137 -8.28 -14.78 5.35
N ARG A 138 -7.61 -13.89 6.09
CA ARG A 138 -6.86 -14.28 7.29
C ARG A 138 -7.76 -14.99 8.31
N ALA A 139 -8.94 -14.44 8.61
CA ALA A 139 -9.91 -15.06 9.52
C ALA A 139 -10.47 -16.41 9.00
N GLU A 140 -10.58 -16.59 7.68
CA GLU A 140 -10.93 -17.88 7.09
C GLU A 140 -9.79 -18.90 7.23
N ALA A 141 -8.56 -18.49 6.97
CA ALA A 141 -7.38 -19.32 7.12
C ALA A 141 -7.14 -19.73 8.58
N GLU A 142 -7.35 -18.82 9.54
CA GLU A 142 -7.28 -19.12 10.98
C GLU A 142 -8.31 -20.18 11.39
N ARG A 143 -9.53 -20.12 10.85
CA ARG A 143 -10.55 -21.15 11.10
C ARG A 143 -10.14 -22.51 10.53
N ARG A 144 -9.52 -22.53 9.34
CA ARG A 144 -8.97 -23.76 8.74
C ARG A 144 -7.79 -24.29 9.56
N ALA A 145 -6.92 -23.42 10.07
CA ALA A 145 -5.78 -23.77 10.89
C ALA A 145 -6.14 -24.46 12.22
N GLN A 146 -7.37 -24.27 12.73
CA GLN A 146 -7.85 -25.02 13.91
C GLN A 146 -8.10 -26.50 13.59
N GLN A 147 -8.31 -26.83 12.32
CA GLN A 147 -8.63 -28.17 11.84
C GLN A 147 -7.45 -28.81 11.10
N ASP A 148 -6.58 -28.01 10.49
CA ASP A 148 -5.42 -28.44 9.71
C ASP A 148 -4.12 -27.84 10.24
N GLU A 149 -3.20 -28.71 10.68
CA GLU A 149 -1.89 -28.32 11.19
C GLU A 149 -1.02 -27.69 10.08
N GLN A 150 -1.23 -28.04 8.81
CA GLN A 150 -0.47 -27.49 7.69
C GLN A 150 -0.79 -26.01 7.49
N THR A 151 -2.06 -25.64 7.47
CA THR A 151 -2.50 -24.24 7.37
C THR A 151 -2.03 -23.41 8.56
N SER A 152 -2.03 -24.00 9.77
CA SER A 152 -1.48 -23.33 10.97
C SER A 152 0.00 -22.96 10.80
N ARG A 153 0.81 -23.88 10.27
CA ARG A 153 2.23 -23.62 9.99
C ARG A 153 2.41 -22.59 8.87
N ALA A 154 1.59 -22.63 7.83
CA ALA A 154 1.64 -21.66 6.73
C ALA A 154 1.36 -20.23 7.22
N LEU A 155 0.36 -20.05 8.09
CA LEU A 155 0.11 -18.76 8.74
C LEU A 155 1.30 -18.28 9.58
N ALA A 156 1.90 -19.17 10.38
CA ALA A 156 3.07 -18.83 11.16
C ALA A 156 4.27 -18.40 10.29
N LEU A 157 4.44 -19.01 9.10
CA LEU A 157 5.46 -18.60 8.13
C LEU A 157 5.17 -17.22 7.53
N LEU A 158 3.90 -16.89 7.25
CA LEU A 158 3.51 -15.57 6.77
C LEU A 158 3.76 -14.49 7.83
N ASP A 159 3.38 -14.74 9.08
CA ASP A 159 3.61 -13.79 10.17
C ASP A 159 5.10 -13.56 10.42
N ARG A 160 5.91 -14.62 10.39
CA ARG A 160 7.37 -14.51 10.46
C ARG A 160 7.93 -13.69 9.30
N SER A 161 7.38 -13.86 8.09
CA SER A 161 7.83 -13.12 6.91
C SER A 161 7.56 -11.62 7.07
N LEU A 162 6.40 -11.25 7.62
CA LEU A 162 6.07 -9.87 7.93
C LEU A 162 7.02 -9.29 9.00
N GLU A 163 7.30 -10.04 10.07
CA GLU A 163 8.25 -9.62 11.12
C GLU A 163 9.66 -9.37 10.57
N GLU A 164 10.14 -10.20 9.63
CA GLU A 164 11.43 -10.03 8.95
C GLU A 164 11.47 -8.71 8.16
N VAL A 165 10.41 -8.39 7.41
CA VAL A 165 10.29 -7.13 6.65
C VAL A 165 10.25 -5.93 7.60
N GLU A 166 9.49 -6.00 8.70
CA GLU A 166 9.44 -4.94 9.70
C GLU A 166 10.76 -4.75 10.45
N ALA A 167 11.48 -5.83 10.73
CA ALA A 167 12.82 -5.78 11.32
C ALA A 167 13.80 -5.08 10.36
N ALA A 168 13.78 -5.45 9.07
CA ALA A 168 14.59 -4.78 8.04
C ALA A 168 14.24 -3.29 7.93
N ALA A 169 12.95 -2.93 7.97
CA ALA A 169 12.49 -1.53 7.96
C ALA A 169 13.04 -0.73 9.15
N ARG A 170 13.05 -1.33 10.35
CA ARG A 170 13.63 -0.72 11.55
C ARG A 170 15.14 -0.53 11.43
N GLN A 171 15.86 -1.50 10.86
CA GLN A 171 17.31 -1.42 10.66
C GLN A 171 17.73 -0.24 9.77
N ILE A 172 16.96 0.03 8.70
CA ILE A 172 17.20 1.17 7.81
C ILE A 172 16.61 2.50 8.36
N GLY A 173 15.99 2.46 9.55
CA GLY A 173 15.49 3.64 10.25
C GLY A 173 14.12 4.15 9.76
N VAL A 174 13.32 3.32 9.09
CA VAL A 174 11.92 3.64 8.81
C VAL A 174 11.19 3.80 10.13
N ARG A 175 10.53 4.96 10.29
CA ARG A 175 9.68 5.25 11.45
C ARG A 175 8.23 4.98 11.10
N GLU A 176 7.46 4.53 12.08
CA GLU A 176 6.01 4.42 11.97
C GLU A 176 5.40 5.73 11.50
N VAL A 177 4.51 5.62 10.51
CA VAL A 177 3.84 6.77 9.90
C VAL A 177 2.84 7.32 10.91
N ARG A 178 3.14 8.49 11.47
CA ARG A 178 2.16 9.22 12.28
C ARG A 178 1.03 9.73 11.38
N SER A 179 -0.19 9.29 11.63
CA SER A 179 -1.38 9.82 10.96
C SER A 179 -1.46 11.33 11.17
N ARG A 180 -1.34 12.09 10.10
CA ARG A 180 -1.51 13.55 10.14
C ARG A 180 -2.97 13.84 9.83
N LYS A 181 -3.68 14.43 10.80
CA LYS A 181 -5.02 14.99 10.55
C LYS A 181 -4.91 16.01 9.41
N GLN A 182 -5.68 15.81 8.34
CA GLN A 182 -5.81 16.82 7.29
C GLN A 182 -6.76 17.92 7.76
N PRO A 183 -6.29 19.16 7.95
CA PRO A 183 -7.20 20.25 8.24
C PRO A 183 -8.02 20.59 6.98
N ASN A 184 -9.34 20.73 7.15
CA ASN A 184 -10.27 21.29 6.17
C ASN A 184 -10.53 20.46 4.90
N LEU A 185 -10.77 19.15 5.04
CA LEU A 185 -11.33 18.33 3.96
C LEU A 185 -12.76 18.79 3.59
N SER A 186 -13.03 18.96 2.30
CA SER A 186 -14.40 19.13 1.82
C SER A 186 -15.17 17.81 1.97
N VAL A 187 -16.15 17.80 2.87
CA VAL A 187 -16.98 16.62 3.14
C VAL A 187 -17.70 16.13 1.87
N GLU A 188 -18.24 17.04 1.05
CA GLU A 188 -18.90 16.69 -0.21
C GLU A 188 -17.95 15.98 -1.19
N ALA A 189 -16.77 16.56 -1.42
CA ALA A 189 -15.80 15.99 -2.35
C ALA A 189 -15.28 14.64 -1.85
N TYR A 190 -14.97 14.55 -0.56
CA TYR A 190 -14.54 13.31 0.09
C TYR A 190 -15.58 12.20 -0.03
N GLN A 191 -16.84 12.46 0.33
CA GLN A 191 -17.92 11.47 0.27
C GLN A 191 -18.21 11.03 -1.17
N ALA A 192 -18.17 11.95 -2.12
CA ALA A 192 -18.32 11.61 -3.53
C ALA A 192 -17.16 10.70 -4.01
N GLY A 193 -15.94 11.00 -3.57
CA GLY A 193 -14.77 10.17 -3.82
C GLY A 193 -14.91 8.78 -3.21
N PHE A 194 -15.34 8.69 -1.95
CA PHE A 194 -15.53 7.44 -1.24
C PHE A 194 -16.54 6.52 -1.97
N ARG A 195 -17.72 7.05 -2.32
CA ARG A 195 -18.73 6.29 -3.08
C ARG A 195 -18.21 5.84 -4.44
N ALA A 196 -17.43 6.69 -5.12
CA ALA A 196 -16.81 6.32 -6.38
C ALA A 196 -15.76 5.21 -6.21
N GLY A 197 -14.97 5.26 -5.12
CA GLY A 197 -13.97 4.23 -4.81
C GLY A 197 -14.57 2.86 -4.53
N GLN A 198 -15.76 2.79 -3.92
CA GLN A 198 -16.47 1.51 -3.72
C GLN A 198 -16.87 0.81 -5.02
N SER A 199 -16.90 1.53 -6.15
CA SER A 199 -17.19 0.94 -7.46
C SER A 199 -15.94 0.43 -8.19
N VAL A 200 -14.75 0.61 -7.62
CA VAL A 200 -13.50 0.15 -8.22
C VAL A 200 -13.40 -1.36 -8.08
N VAL A 201 -13.34 -2.05 -9.21
CA VAL A 201 -13.02 -3.47 -9.25
C VAL A 201 -11.51 -3.60 -9.26
N LEU A 202 -10.96 -4.18 -8.20
CA LEU A 202 -9.53 -4.46 -8.11
C LEU A 202 -9.20 -5.64 -9.04
N PRO A 203 -8.17 -5.49 -9.89
CA PRO A 203 -7.75 -6.51 -10.83
C PRO A 203 -7.31 -7.71 -10.04
#